data_AF-A0A1F2SGK1-F1
#
_entry.id   AF-A0A1F2SGK1-F1
#
_cell.length_a   1.000
_cell.length_b   1.000
_cell.length_c   1.000
_cell.angle_alpha   90.00
_cell.angle_beta   90.00
_cell.angle_gamma   90.00
#
_symmetry.space_group_name_H-M   'P 1'
#
loop_
_entity.id
_entity.type
_entity.pdbx_description
1 polymer ?
#
loop_
_entity_poly.entity_id
_entity_poly.type
_entity_poly.pdbx_seq_one_letter_code
_entity_poly.pdbx_strand_id
1 'polypeptide(L)'
;MAHADAFFDGAMDNASGMATLVALAEHYAKLPKTQRRRTLTFFTTAAHHSPSGEQAGVSWVHNNMQAMFAKTALLINLEHTAQVATYLVGEAFITSNHVSARRWYVGGGDRLREIALKTFNEYGIALYSRPEGRPGGELSHVFTDAPSVHIIDHTVYHTDMDTLAAVPAYGLEQSSRAFAKIVDQVNTVDLRELGGGPVSNTSR
;
A
#
# COMPACT_ATOMS: atom_id res chain seq x y z
N MET A 1 -1.94 -2.61 -5.48
CA MET A 1 -0.71 -3.06 -6.18
C MET A 1 0.23 -3.61 -5.13
N ALA A 2 0.97 -4.66 -5.47
CA ALA A 2 2.02 -5.25 -4.63
C ALA A 2 3.06 -5.84 -5.58
N HIS A 3 4.36 -5.71 -5.27
CA HIS A 3 5.36 -6.48 -6.01
C HIS A 3 5.43 -7.93 -5.48
N ALA A 4 5.84 -8.85 -6.35
CA ALA A 4 5.83 -10.28 -6.10
C ALA A 4 7.22 -10.92 -5.95
N ASP A 5 8.29 -10.17 -6.20
CA ASP A 5 9.68 -10.57 -5.96
C ASP A 5 10.19 -10.14 -4.58
N ALA A 6 11.32 -10.72 -4.15
CA ALA A 6 11.86 -10.53 -2.81
C ALA A 6 13.38 -10.68 -2.79
N PHE A 7 14.02 -10.08 -1.77
CA PHE A 7 15.29 -10.55 -1.24
C PHE A 7 15.06 -11.53 -0.09
N PHE A 8 15.99 -12.47 0.13
CA PHE A 8 15.92 -13.48 1.19
C PHE A 8 14.58 -14.25 1.17
N ASP A 9 13.97 -14.49 2.33
CA ASP A 9 12.68 -15.18 2.48
C ASP A 9 11.49 -14.28 2.07
N GLY A 10 11.63 -12.96 2.20
CA GLY A 10 10.66 -11.97 1.70
C GLY A 10 9.28 -12.02 2.35
N ALA A 11 9.18 -12.47 3.60
CA ALA A 11 7.90 -12.66 4.26
C ALA A 11 7.15 -11.33 4.45
N MET A 12 7.87 -10.31 4.90
CA MET A 12 7.42 -8.93 5.05
C MET A 12 7.56 -8.18 3.72
N ASP A 13 8.69 -8.33 3.02
CA ASP A 13 9.04 -7.72 1.72
C ASP A 13 9.07 -8.77 0.58
N ASN A 14 7.97 -9.08 -0.09
CA ASN A 14 6.64 -8.49 0.09
C ASN A 14 5.50 -9.51 0.07
N ALA A 15 5.75 -10.71 0.60
CA ALA A 15 4.70 -11.70 0.78
C ALA A 15 3.54 -11.16 1.65
N SER A 16 3.82 -10.26 2.61
CA SER A 16 2.81 -9.57 3.42
C SER A 16 1.84 -8.73 2.55
N GLY A 17 2.39 -7.96 1.61
CA GLY A 17 1.61 -7.16 0.66
C GLY A 17 0.81 -8.02 -0.30
N MET A 18 1.41 -9.10 -0.80
CA MET A 18 0.74 -10.11 -1.62
C MET A 18 -0.42 -10.80 -0.88
N ALA A 19 -0.21 -11.19 0.38
CA ALA A 19 -1.26 -11.77 1.22
C ALA A 19 -2.43 -10.79 1.43
N THR A 20 -2.12 -9.52 1.70
CA THR A 20 -3.13 -8.45 1.81
C THR A 20 -3.88 -8.25 0.49
N LEU A 21 -3.19 -8.28 -0.65
CA LEU A 21 -3.79 -8.17 -1.99
C LEU A 21 -4.78 -9.30 -2.26
N VAL A 22 -4.40 -10.54 -1.97
CA VAL A 22 -5.26 -11.72 -2.12
C VAL A 22 -6.47 -11.63 -1.19
N ALA A 23 -6.27 -11.27 0.09
CA ALA A 23 -7.36 -11.11 1.06
C ALA A 23 -8.40 -10.07 0.61
N LEU A 24 -7.96 -8.93 0.07
CA LEU A 24 -8.86 -7.91 -0.49
C LEU A 24 -9.57 -8.43 -1.75
N ALA A 25 -8.86 -9.12 -2.64
CA ALA A 25 -9.46 -9.69 -3.85
C ALA A 25 -10.55 -10.70 -3.50
N GLU A 26 -10.30 -11.61 -2.55
CA GLU A 26 -11.29 -12.58 -2.05
C GLU A 26 -12.47 -11.91 -1.35
N HIS A 27 -12.22 -10.84 -0.57
CA HIS A 27 -13.26 -10.07 0.08
C HIS A 27 -14.23 -9.46 -0.94
N TYR A 28 -13.69 -8.74 -1.93
CA TYR A 28 -14.51 -8.06 -2.94
C TYR A 28 -15.08 -9.01 -4.00
N ALA A 29 -14.50 -10.19 -4.20
CA ALA A 29 -15.06 -11.23 -5.06
C ALA A 29 -16.45 -11.69 -4.59
N LYS A 30 -16.71 -11.65 -3.27
CA LYS A 30 -17.99 -12.03 -2.66
C LYS A 30 -19.12 -11.02 -2.94
N LEU A 31 -18.79 -9.78 -3.32
CA LEU A 31 -19.80 -8.77 -3.66
C LEU A 31 -20.28 -8.94 -5.11
N PRO A 32 -21.59 -9.00 -5.39
CA PRO A 32 -22.10 -9.00 -6.76
C PRO A 32 -21.60 -7.80 -7.57
N LYS A 33 -21.34 -7.98 -8.87
CA LYS A 33 -20.89 -6.88 -9.75
C LYS A 33 -21.82 -5.66 -9.70
N THR A 34 -23.14 -5.87 -9.53
CA THR A 34 -24.16 -4.82 -9.42
C THR A 34 -24.03 -3.95 -8.17
N GLN A 35 -23.32 -4.43 -7.13
CA GLN A 35 -23.07 -3.68 -5.90
C GLN A 35 -21.71 -2.94 -5.92
N ARG A 36 -20.92 -3.08 -6.99
CA ARG A 36 -19.60 -2.45 -7.10
C ARG A 36 -19.70 -1.14 -7.90
N ARG A 37 -19.64 0.00 -7.22
CA ARG A 37 -19.67 1.34 -7.88
C ARG A 37 -18.48 1.54 -8.82
N ARG A 38 -17.30 1.03 -8.46
CA ARG A 38 -16.05 1.20 -9.20
C ARG A 38 -15.45 -0.16 -9.56
N THR A 39 -14.70 -0.20 -10.65
CA THR A 39 -13.86 -1.34 -10.98
C THR A 39 -12.71 -1.44 -9.98
N LEU A 40 -12.49 -2.63 -9.43
CA LEU A 40 -11.34 -2.94 -8.59
C LEU A 40 -10.36 -3.77 -9.41
N THR A 41 -9.14 -3.26 -9.58
CA THR A 41 -8.06 -3.94 -10.28
C THR A 41 -7.00 -4.35 -9.25
N PHE A 42 -6.83 -5.65 -9.07
CA PHE A 42 -5.75 -6.22 -8.28
C PHE A 42 -4.66 -6.67 -9.24
N PHE A 43 -3.49 -6.07 -9.15
CA PHE A 43 -2.36 -6.42 -10.01
C PHE A 43 -1.07 -6.42 -9.21
N THR A 44 -0.14 -7.20 -9.73
CA THR A 44 1.19 -7.40 -9.16
C THR A 44 2.24 -7.03 -10.19
N THR A 45 3.37 -6.52 -9.71
CA THR A 45 4.54 -6.23 -10.51
C THR A 45 5.64 -7.24 -10.17
N ALA A 46 6.54 -7.46 -11.11
CA ALA A 46 7.77 -8.19 -10.91
C ALA A 46 8.95 -7.24 -11.07
N ALA A 47 10.14 -7.67 -10.63
CA ALA A 47 11.37 -6.91 -10.77
C ALA A 47 11.35 -5.57 -10.01
N HIS A 48 10.75 -5.56 -8.82
CA HIS A 48 10.91 -4.48 -7.84
C HIS A 48 12.34 -4.46 -7.30
N HIS A 49 12.87 -5.63 -6.92
CA HIS A 49 14.21 -5.87 -6.36
C HIS A 49 15.22 -6.37 -7.41
N SER A 50 14.94 -6.18 -8.70
CA SER A 50 15.79 -6.74 -9.77
C SER A 50 17.12 -5.98 -9.95
N PRO A 51 18.24 -6.69 -10.15
CA PRO A 51 19.52 -6.07 -10.50
C PRO A 51 19.51 -5.41 -11.89
N SER A 52 18.50 -5.69 -12.73
CA SER A 52 18.32 -5.03 -14.05
C SER A 52 17.73 -3.62 -13.96
N GLY A 53 17.52 -3.11 -12.74
CA GLY A 53 16.90 -1.83 -12.43
C GLY A 53 15.83 -2.04 -11.37
N GLU A 54 16.02 -1.44 -10.19
CA GLU A 54 15.02 -1.41 -9.13
C GLU A 54 13.71 -0.84 -9.71
N GLN A 55 12.57 -1.39 -9.30
CA GLN A 55 11.24 -0.89 -9.70
C GLN A 55 10.96 -0.98 -11.21
N ALA A 56 11.61 -1.90 -11.94
CA ALA A 56 11.47 -2.01 -13.41
C ALA A 56 10.02 -2.32 -13.83
N GLY A 57 9.34 -3.21 -13.09
CA GLY A 57 7.95 -3.57 -13.39
C GLY A 57 7.00 -2.38 -13.27
N VAL A 58 7.03 -1.65 -12.17
CA VAL A 58 6.16 -0.48 -11.97
C VAL A 58 6.52 0.68 -12.88
N SER A 59 7.80 0.86 -13.19
CA SER A 59 8.24 1.85 -14.18
C SER A 59 7.66 1.55 -15.55
N TRP A 60 7.59 0.28 -15.95
CA TRP A 60 6.91 -0.10 -17.19
C TRP A 60 5.40 0.21 -17.14
N VAL A 61 4.73 -0.09 -16.01
CA VAL A 61 3.31 0.23 -15.81
C VAL A 61 3.05 1.74 -15.94
N HIS A 62 3.85 2.58 -15.26
CA HIS A 62 3.77 4.03 -15.36
C HIS A 62 3.87 4.51 -16.82
N ASN A 63 4.84 3.97 -17.56
CA ASN A 63 5.16 4.40 -18.92
C ASN A 63 4.23 3.83 -20.01
N ASN A 64 3.43 2.79 -19.73
CA ASN A 64 2.66 2.09 -20.76
C ASN A 64 1.17 1.93 -20.43
N MET A 65 0.75 2.22 -19.20
CA MET A 65 -0.63 2.03 -18.73
C MET A 65 -1.31 3.33 -18.29
N GLN A 66 -0.93 4.48 -18.83
CA GLN A 66 -1.46 5.81 -18.46
C GLN A 66 -2.99 5.90 -18.54
N ALA A 67 -3.59 5.21 -19.50
CA ALA A 67 -5.04 5.14 -19.64
C ALA A 67 -5.75 4.51 -18.42
N MET A 68 -5.08 3.62 -17.69
CA MET A 68 -5.56 3.04 -16.44
C MET A 68 -5.66 4.11 -15.36
N PHE A 69 -4.63 4.94 -15.22
CA PHE A 69 -4.55 5.95 -14.16
C PHE A 69 -5.52 7.11 -14.35
N ALA A 70 -5.77 7.53 -15.59
CA ALA A 70 -6.64 8.67 -15.92
C ALA A 70 -8.08 8.58 -15.35
N LYS A 71 -8.56 7.37 -15.02
CA LYS A 71 -9.89 7.13 -14.42
C LYS A 71 -9.81 6.52 -13.01
N THR A 72 -8.62 6.45 -12.43
CA THR A 72 -8.39 5.81 -11.14
C THR A 72 -8.78 6.73 -10.00
N ALA A 73 -9.66 6.25 -9.13
CA ALA A 73 -10.10 6.98 -7.93
C ALA A 73 -9.09 6.88 -6.78
N LEU A 74 -8.36 5.76 -6.73
CA LEU A 74 -7.45 5.42 -5.65
C LEU A 74 -6.44 4.36 -6.11
N LEU A 75 -5.17 4.61 -5.85
CA LEU A 75 -4.11 3.62 -5.83
C LEU A 75 -3.81 3.26 -4.36
N ILE A 76 -3.71 1.97 -4.07
CA ILE A 76 -3.25 1.48 -2.78
C ILE A 76 -2.02 0.63 -3.01
N ASN A 77 -0.89 1.05 -2.41
CA ASN A 77 0.29 0.22 -2.37
C ASN A 77 0.22 -0.72 -1.16
N LEU A 78 0.29 -2.01 -1.46
CA LEU A 78 0.26 -3.10 -0.50
C LEU A 78 1.69 -3.63 -0.44
N GLU A 79 2.49 -2.94 0.35
CA GLU A 79 3.91 -3.21 0.52
C GLU A 79 4.23 -3.17 2.02
N HIS A 80 4.90 -4.19 2.54
CA HIS A 80 5.30 -4.29 3.95
C HIS A 80 4.13 -4.04 4.91
N THR A 81 2.99 -4.68 4.62
CA THR A 81 1.71 -4.36 5.25
C THR A 81 1.64 -4.77 6.72
N ALA A 82 2.52 -5.66 7.17
CA ALA A 82 2.66 -6.04 8.56
C ALA A 82 4.10 -6.44 8.90
N GLN A 83 4.55 -5.99 10.06
CA GLN A 83 5.78 -6.41 10.69
C GLN A 83 5.60 -6.25 12.21
N VAL A 84 6.24 -7.13 12.99
CA VAL A 84 6.34 -6.98 14.44
C VAL A 84 7.20 -5.77 14.78
N ALA A 85 6.83 -5.02 15.82
CA ALA A 85 7.69 -3.93 16.29
C ALA A 85 8.97 -4.52 16.87
N THR A 86 10.13 -4.08 16.36
CA THR A 86 11.44 -4.57 16.78
C THR A 86 12.26 -3.42 17.37
N TYR A 87 12.92 -3.67 18.49
CA TYR A 87 13.68 -2.68 19.24
C TYR A 87 15.11 -3.15 19.45
N LEU A 88 16.06 -2.22 19.40
CA LEU A 88 17.43 -2.48 19.86
C LEU A 88 17.49 -2.27 21.39
N VAL A 89 17.79 -3.34 22.13
CA VAL A 89 17.98 -3.32 23.58
C VAL A 89 19.38 -3.85 23.90
N GLY A 90 20.29 -2.95 24.27
CA GLY A 90 21.70 -3.27 24.37
C GLY A 90 22.27 -3.65 23.01
N GLU A 91 22.79 -4.87 22.89
CA GLU A 91 23.34 -5.42 21.64
C GLU A 91 22.41 -6.42 20.95
N ALA A 92 21.14 -6.52 21.39
CA ALA A 92 20.17 -7.49 20.87
C ALA A 92 18.91 -6.82 20.30
N PHE A 93 18.32 -7.44 19.29
CA PHE A 93 16.99 -7.11 18.81
C PHE A 93 15.92 -7.84 19.63
N ILE A 94 14.93 -7.10 20.11
CA ILE A 94 13.79 -7.61 20.86
C ILE A 94 12.50 -7.25 20.13
N THR A 95 11.67 -8.25 19.86
CA THR A 95 10.37 -8.06 19.21
C THR A 95 9.27 -7.83 20.24
N SER A 96 8.30 -6.99 19.88
CA SER A 96 7.08 -6.75 20.63
C SER A 96 6.06 -7.87 20.44
N ASN A 97 4.98 -7.85 21.22
CA ASN A 97 3.74 -8.56 20.93
C ASN A 97 2.76 -7.73 20.05
N HIS A 98 3.20 -6.56 19.58
CA HIS A 98 2.44 -5.65 18.71
C HIS A 98 3.16 -5.35 17.40
N VAL A 99 2.41 -4.89 16.39
CA VAL A 99 2.96 -4.46 15.10
C VAL A 99 3.69 -3.11 15.22
N SER A 100 4.68 -2.88 14.38
CA SER A 100 5.41 -1.62 14.33
C SER A 100 4.56 -0.45 13.84
N ALA A 101 5.02 0.75 14.20
CA ALA A 101 4.57 1.97 13.56
C ALA A 101 5.11 2.00 12.12
N ARG A 102 4.28 2.46 11.18
CA ARG A 102 4.58 2.41 9.75
C ARG A 102 4.81 3.81 9.19
N ARG A 103 5.69 3.90 8.20
CA ARG A 103 5.75 5.07 7.31
C ARG A 103 4.42 5.15 6.57
N TRP A 104 4.01 6.36 6.20
CA TRP A 104 2.72 6.56 5.54
C TRP A 104 2.73 7.76 4.61
N TYR A 105 1.88 7.66 3.60
CA TYR A 105 1.67 8.67 2.57
C TYR A 105 0.20 8.68 2.17
N VAL A 106 -0.34 9.87 1.97
CA VAL A 106 -1.65 10.07 1.32
C VAL A 106 -1.50 11.20 0.31
N GLY A 107 -1.65 10.87 -0.97
CA GLY A 107 -1.62 11.82 -2.08
C GLY A 107 -3.01 12.00 -2.69
N GLY A 108 -3.42 13.23 -2.95
CA GLY A 108 -4.76 13.57 -3.45
C GLY A 108 -5.40 14.69 -2.65
N GLY A 109 -6.73 14.76 -2.68
CA GLY A 109 -7.51 15.79 -1.99
C GLY A 109 -7.65 15.54 -0.48
N ASP A 110 -8.05 16.59 0.26
CA ASP A 110 -8.23 16.55 1.72
C ASP A 110 -9.21 15.47 2.17
N ARG A 111 -10.22 15.16 1.34
CA ARG A 111 -11.20 14.13 1.66
C ARG A 111 -10.59 12.73 1.74
N LEU A 112 -9.64 12.41 0.85
CA LEU A 112 -8.92 11.14 0.89
C LEU A 112 -8.03 11.07 2.14
N ARG A 113 -7.35 12.18 2.47
CA ARG A 113 -6.53 12.27 3.69
C ARG A 113 -7.35 12.05 4.96
N GLU A 114 -8.53 12.66 5.05
CA GLU A 114 -9.45 12.45 6.17
C GLU A 114 -9.87 10.98 6.29
N ILE A 115 -10.32 10.38 5.18
CA ILE A 115 -10.73 8.96 5.13
C ILE A 115 -9.60 8.04 5.59
N ALA A 116 -8.39 8.22 5.04
CA ALA A 116 -7.23 7.38 5.34
C ALA A 116 -6.83 7.51 6.81
N LEU A 117 -6.62 8.72 7.31
CA LEU A 117 -6.16 8.95 8.69
C LEU A 117 -7.20 8.54 9.74
N LYS A 118 -8.49 8.81 9.48
CA LYS A 118 -9.57 8.36 10.35
C LYS A 118 -9.63 6.83 10.39
N THR A 119 -9.50 6.17 9.25
CA THR A 119 -9.50 4.71 9.16
C THR A 119 -8.29 4.11 9.86
N PHE A 120 -7.09 4.64 9.64
CA PHE A 120 -5.89 4.18 10.34
C PHE A 120 -6.02 4.29 11.85
N ASN A 121 -6.57 5.41 12.35
CA ASN A 121 -6.87 5.57 13.76
C ASN A 121 -7.92 4.56 14.28
N GLU A 122 -9.02 4.35 13.54
CA GLU A 122 -10.08 3.39 13.91
C GLU A 122 -9.57 1.97 14.04
N TYR A 123 -8.67 1.55 13.15
CA TYR A 123 -8.09 0.20 13.17
C TYR A 123 -6.85 0.10 14.06
N GLY A 124 -6.42 1.19 14.71
CA GLY A 124 -5.22 1.19 15.56
C GLY A 124 -3.92 0.98 14.78
N ILE A 125 -3.86 1.38 13.51
CA ILE A 125 -2.64 1.36 12.72
C ILE A 125 -1.69 2.38 13.32
N ALA A 126 -0.59 1.90 13.92
CA ALA A 126 0.46 2.78 14.41
C ALA A 126 1.17 3.43 13.22
N LEU A 127 1.30 4.76 13.24
CA LEU A 127 1.92 5.56 12.20
C LEU A 127 3.13 6.32 12.75
N TYR A 128 4.13 6.54 11.91
CA TYR A 128 5.14 7.56 12.19
C TYR A 128 4.46 8.92 12.36
N SER A 129 4.98 9.75 13.26
CA SER A 129 4.38 11.04 13.61
C SER A 129 4.35 12.05 12.46
N ARG A 130 5.08 11.78 11.37
CA ARG A 130 5.15 12.59 10.17
C ARG A 130 4.90 11.72 8.93
N PRO A 131 4.13 12.21 7.94
CA PRO A 131 4.02 11.55 6.66
C PRO A 131 5.34 11.65 5.88
N GLU A 132 5.44 10.81 4.86
CA GLU A 132 6.49 10.94 3.86
C GLU A 132 6.19 12.10 2.90
N GLY A 133 7.23 12.80 2.44
CA GLY A 133 7.09 13.80 1.37
C GLY A 133 6.90 13.18 -0.02
N ARG A 134 7.43 11.98 -0.23
CA ARG A 134 7.25 11.12 -1.40
C ARG A 134 7.11 9.69 -0.89
N PRO A 135 6.13 8.91 -1.38
CA PRO A 135 5.98 7.53 -0.92
C PRO A 135 7.20 6.69 -1.32
N GLY A 136 7.57 5.73 -0.48
CA GLY A 136 8.52 4.66 -0.83
C GLY A 136 7.92 3.57 -1.73
N GLY A 137 8.74 2.58 -2.05
CA GLY A 137 8.31 1.37 -2.73
C GLY A 137 7.77 1.57 -4.15
N GLU A 138 6.89 0.67 -4.55
CA GLU A 138 6.23 0.68 -5.86
C GLU A 138 5.48 2.00 -6.11
N LEU A 139 4.85 2.54 -5.05
CA LEU A 139 4.03 3.75 -5.17
C LEU A 139 4.85 4.96 -5.62
N SER A 140 6.15 4.98 -5.30
CA SER A 140 7.05 6.09 -5.62
C SER A 140 7.13 6.41 -7.13
N HIS A 141 6.73 5.47 -7.99
CA HIS A 141 6.74 5.61 -9.45
C HIS A 141 5.41 6.05 -10.06
N VAL A 142 4.30 5.93 -9.31
CA VAL A 142 2.95 6.16 -9.84
C VAL A 142 2.09 7.07 -8.96
N PHE A 143 2.63 7.58 -7.84
CA PHE A 143 1.88 8.42 -6.90
C PHE A 143 1.37 9.74 -7.49
N THR A 144 1.94 10.18 -8.62
CA THR A 144 1.50 11.36 -9.37
C THR A 144 0.42 11.06 -10.39
N ASP A 145 0.15 9.78 -10.69
CA ASP A 145 -0.76 9.41 -11.77
C ASP A 145 -2.22 9.34 -11.30
N ALA A 146 -2.45 9.13 -10.00
CA ALA A 146 -3.77 9.11 -9.39
C ALA A 146 -3.69 9.33 -7.86
N PRO A 147 -4.81 9.71 -7.20
CA PRO A 147 -4.87 9.75 -5.74
C PRO A 147 -4.43 8.42 -5.13
N SER A 148 -3.66 8.46 -4.06
CA SER A 148 -2.98 7.28 -3.55
C SER A 148 -2.80 7.27 -2.04
N VAL A 149 -2.66 6.07 -1.48
CA VAL A 149 -2.38 5.86 -0.06
C VAL A 149 -1.49 4.64 0.13
N HIS A 150 -0.62 4.70 1.15
CA HIS A 150 -0.01 3.50 1.69
C HIS A 150 0.37 3.62 3.16
N ILE A 151 0.67 2.47 3.74
CA ILE A 151 1.47 2.31 4.95
C ILE A 151 2.56 1.28 4.61
N ILE A 152 3.77 1.47 5.11
CA ILE A 152 4.92 0.64 4.75
C ILE A 152 5.92 0.55 5.93
N ASP A 153 6.39 -0.65 6.26
CA ASP A 153 7.38 -0.93 7.32
C ASP A 153 8.77 -1.20 6.75
N HIS A 154 9.86 -1.12 7.52
CA HIS A 154 11.23 -1.32 7.01
C HIS A 154 12.24 -1.84 8.06
N THR A 155 11.82 -2.44 9.19
CA THR A 155 12.81 -2.75 10.26
C THR A 155 13.65 -3.99 9.96
N VAL A 156 13.05 -5.07 9.44
CA VAL A 156 13.78 -6.29 9.02
C VAL A 156 14.10 -6.32 7.52
N TYR A 157 13.84 -5.19 6.84
CA TYR A 157 13.96 -5.02 5.39
C TYR A 157 15.36 -5.40 4.87
N HIS A 158 15.38 -6.21 3.80
CA HIS A 158 16.60 -6.66 3.12
C HIS A 158 17.61 -7.37 4.04
N THR A 159 17.10 -8.16 4.99
CA THR A 159 17.91 -9.00 5.86
C THR A 159 17.39 -10.43 5.90
N ASP A 160 18.21 -11.35 6.40
CA ASP A 160 17.80 -12.73 6.70
C ASP A 160 16.82 -12.83 7.90
N MET A 161 16.52 -11.71 8.57
CA MET A 161 15.46 -11.63 9.57
C MET A 161 14.07 -11.50 8.94
N ASP A 162 13.97 -11.25 7.62
CA ASP A 162 12.69 -11.15 6.90
C ASP A 162 12.03 -12.51 6.66
N THR A 163 11.63 -13.13 7.77
CA THR A 163 11.00 -14.46 7.82
C THR A 163 9.55 -14.34 8.28
N LEU A 164 8.79 -15.43 8.18
CA LEU A 164 7.40 -15.47 8.67
C LEU A 164 7.27 -15.06 10.16
N ALA A 165 8.31 -15.26 10.97
CA ALA A 165 8.32 -14.86 12.38
C ALA A 165 8.21 -13.33 12.57
N ALA A 166 8.65 -12.54 11.58
CA ALA A 166 8.54 -11.08 11.61
C ALA A 166 7.13 -10.57 11.26
N VAL A 167 6.24 -11.43 10.73
CA VAL A 167 4.93 -11.03 10.16
C VAL A 167 3.78 -11.59 10.99
N PRO A 168 3.27 -10.86 11.99
CA PRO A 168 2.14 -11.33 12.78
C PRO A 168 0.83 -11.32 11.99
N ALA A 169 0.08 -12.42 12.05
CA ALA A 169 -1.20 -12.58 11.33
C ALA A 169 -2.23 -11.49 11.67
N TYR A 170 -2.34 -11.09 12.94
CA TYR A 170 -3.25 -10.01 13.33
C TYR A 170 -2.87 -8.66 12.68
N GLY A 171 -1.59 -8.46 12.35
CA GLY A 171 -1.12 -7.28 11.62
C GLY A 171 -1.60 -7.25 10.17
N LEU A 172 -1.59 -8.41 9.51
CA LEU A 172 -2.14 -8.56 8.15
C LEU A 172 -3.66 -8.33 8.15
N GLU A 173 -4.37 -8.88 9.14
CA GLU A 173 -5.81 -8.64 9.31
C GLU A 173 -6.11 -7.15 9.51
N GLN A 174 -5.35 -6.49 10.40
CA GLN A 174 -5.50 -5.06 10.69
C GLN A 174 -5.36 -4.21 9.44
N SER A 175 -4.27 -4.40 8.67
CA SER A 175 -4.01 -3.66 7.44
C SER A 175 -5.04 -3.97 6.36
N SER A 176 -5.41 -5.25 6.17
CA SER A 176 -6.41 -5.65 5.19
C SER A 176 -7.77 -5.00 5.45
N ARG A 177 -8.24 -5.01 6.70
CA ARG A 177 -9.52 -4.38 7.07
C ARG A 177 -9.48 -2.85 6.95
N ALA A 178 -8.36 -2.22 7.32
CA ALA A 178 -8.17 -0.79 7.15
C ALA A 178 -8.23 -0.40 5.66
N PHE A 179 -7.53 -1.11 4.79
CA PHE A 179 -7.58 -0.85 3.35
C PHE A 179 -8.96 -1.11 2.74
N ALA A 180 -9.65 -2.19 3.13
CA ALA A 180 -11.04 -2.42 2.69
C ALA A 180 -11.96 -1.26 3.10
N LYS A 181 -11.85 -0.77 4.34
CA LYS A 181 -12.63 0.38 4.82
C LYS A 181 -12.33 1.65 4.01
N ILE A 182 -11.06 1.92 3.67
CA ILE A 182 -10.68 3.04 2.82
C ILE A 182 -11.33 2.90 1.43
N VAL A 183 -11.25 1.73 0.81
CA VAL A 183 -11.90 1.46 -0.49
C VAL A 183 -13.40 1.72 -0.43
N ASP A 184 -14.07 1.23 0.62
CA ASP A 184 -15.51 1.40 0.80
C ASP A 184 -15.90 2.86 1.01
N GLN A 185 -15.14 3.64 1.79
CA GLN A 185 -15.40 5.06 1.99
C GLN A 185 -15.09 5.89 0.75
N VAL A 186 -14.00 5.59 0.04
CA VAL A 186 -13.69 6.24 -1.24
C VAL A 186 -14.77 5.96 -2.29
N ASN A 187 -15.40 4.78 -2.24
CA ASN A 187 -16.54 4.46 -3.08
C ASN A 187 -17.78 5.31 -2.80
N THR A 188 -17.86 6.07 -1.70
CA THR A 188 -18.97 7.03 -1.47
C THR A 188 -18.64 8.45 -1.93
N VAL A 189 -17.40 8.71 -2.37
CA VAL A 189 -16.91 10.06 -2.69
C VAL A 189 -16.79 10.25 -4.20
N ASP A 190 -17.08 11.46 -4.68
CA ASP A 190 -16.89 11.82 -6.08
C ASP A 190 -15.41 12.02 -6.44
N LEU A 191 -15.04 11.67 -7.68
CA LEU A 191 -13.65 11.68 -8.13
C LEU A 191 -12.95 13.03 -7.88
N ARG A 192 -13.66 14.14 -8.08
CA ARG A 192 -13.11 15.50 -7.93
C ARG A 192 -12.65 15.79 -6.50
N GLU A 193 -13.37 15.28 -5.49
CA GLU A 193 -13.03 15.49 -4.07
C GLU A 193 -11.83 14.65 -3.63
N LEU A 194 -11.53 13.56 -4.35
CA LEU A 194 -10.35 12.72 -4.10
C LEU A 194 -9.07 13.33 -4.69
N GLY A 195 -9.18 14.43 -5.44
CA GLY A 195 -8.09 15.00 -6.23
C GLY A 195 -7.99 14.43 -7.65
N GLY A 196 -8.98 13.63 -8.08
CA GLY A 196 -9.08 13.06 -9.42
C GLY A 196 -10.05 13.86 -10.31
N GLY A 197 -9.52 14.73 -11.15
CA GLY A 197 -10.18 15.28 -12.34
C GLY A 197 -9.17 15.25 -13.49
N PRO A 198 -9.61 15.25 -14.77
CA PRO A 198 -8.66 15.14 -15.88
C PRO A 198 -7.61 16.23 -15.73
N VAL A 199 -6.33 15.86 -15.74
CA VAL A 199 -5.27 16.80 -16.10
C VAL A 199 -5.61 17.20 -17.53
N SER A 200 -6.33 18.30 -17.68
CA SER A 200 -6.40 18.97 -18.96
C SER A 200 -4.95 19.32 -19.28
N ASN A 201 -4.36 18.63 -20.25
CA ASN A 201 -3.18 19.10 -20.94
C ASN A 201 -3.54 20.43 -21.60
N THR A 202 -3.50 21.50 -20.82
CA THR A 202 -3.34 22.86 -21.31
C THR A 202 -1.91 23.25 -20.95
N SER A 203 -1.06 23.03 -21.93
CA SER A 203 0.18 23.77 -22.19
C SER A 203 1.37 23.46 -21.27
N ARG A 204 2.33 22.70 -21.79
CA ARG A 204 3.62 23.21 -22.27
C ARG A 204 4.24 22.26 -23.27
#